data_AF-A0A8J3JM38-F1
#
_entry.id   AF-A0A8J3JM38-F1
#
_cell.length_a   1.000
_cell.length_b   1.000
_cell.length_c   1.000
_cell.angle_alpha   90.00
_cell.angle_beta   90.00
_cell.angle_gamma   90.00
#
_symmetry.space_group_name_H-M   'P 1'
#
loop_
_entity.id
_entity.type
_entity.pdbx_description
1 polymer ?
#
loop_
_entity_poly.entity_id
_entity_poly.type
_entity_poly.pdbx_seq_one_letter_code
_entity_poly.pdbx_strand_id
1 'polypeptide(L)' 'MHPRPNFTVVLRGFDRTEVDALLDKVSRGELNLAGGTVFDFTVVLRGYDREQVNAYLGRLAALDAADGP' A
#
# COMPACT_ATOMS: atom_id res chain seq x y z
N MET A 1 9.96 6.20 11.80
CA MET A 1 10.34 6.11 10.38
C MET A 1 10.06 4.68 9.93
N HIS A 2 8.93 4.44 9.28
CA HIS A 2 8.67 3.13 8.68
C HIS A 2 9.64 2.93 7.51
N PRO A 3 10.37 1.81 7.46
CA PRO A 3 11.27 1.53 6.33
C PRO A 3 10.43 1.59 5.05
N ARG A 4 10.85 2.44 4.09
CA ARG A 4 10.17 2.52 2.79
C ARG A 4 10.18 1.12 2.17
N PRO A 5 9.02 0.50 1.94
CA PRO A 5 8.98 -0.81 1.30
C PRO A 5 9.61 -0.70 -0.08
N ASN A 6 10.65 -1.50 -0.33
CA ASN A 6 11.30 -1.59 -1.63
C ASN A 6 10.44 -2.44 -2.57
N PHE A 7 9.38 -1.85 -3.09
CA PHE A 7 8.58 -2.49 -4.14
C PHE A 7 9.38 -2.55 -5.45
N THR A 8 9.32 -3.69 -6.13
CA THR A 8 9.94 -3.83 -7.45
C THR A 8 9.25 -2.92 -8.45
N VAL A 9 10.03 -2.23 -9.28
CA VAL A 9 9.49 -1.40 -10.36
C VAL A 9 9.32 -2.27 -11.61
N VAL A 10 8.10 -2.33 -12.13
CA VAL A 10 7.73 -3.10 -13.31
C VAL A 10 7.18 -2.20 -14.41
N LEU A 11 7.25 -2.64 -15.67
CA LEU A 11 6.80 -1.85 -16.82
C LEU A 11 5.30 -1.52 -16.79
N ARG A 12 4.48 -2.27 -16.03
CA ARG A 12 3.07 -1.96 -15.75
C ARG A 12 2.78 -2.17 -14.28
N GLY A 13 2.97 -1.13 -13.50
CA GLY A 13 2.79 -1.16 -12.06
C GLY A 13 1.93 0.00 -11.58
N PHE A 14 1.57 -0.02 -10.30
CA PHE A 14 0.86 1.08 -9.66
C PHE A 14 1.73 2.32 -9.53
N ASP A 15 1.11 3.50 -9.62
CA ASP A 15 1.83 4.74 -9.46
C ASP A 15 2.47 4.84 -8.08
N ARG A 16 3.77 5.13 -8.08
CA ARG A 16 4.59 5.13 -6.87
C ARG A 16 4.17 6.24 -5.91
N THR A 17 3.72 7.36 -6.47
CA THR A 17 3.28 8.53 -5.72
C THR A 17 1.96 8.26 -5.02
N GLU A 18 1.01 7.61 -5.71
CA GLU A 18 -0.26 7.22 -5.10
C GLU A 18 -0.07 6.20 -3.98
N VAL A 19 0.80 5.21 -4.19
CA VAL A 19 1.13 4.22 -3.14
C VAL A 19 1.82 4.89 -1.94
N ASP A 20 2.83 5.74 -2.15
CA ASP A 20 3.53 6.43 -1.04
C ASP A 20 2.56 7.36 -0.27
N ALA A 21 1.67 8.07 -0.97
CA ALA A 21 0.66 8.93 -0.37
C ALA A 21 -0.37 8.13 0.45
N LEU A 22 -0.77 6.96 -0.01
CA LEU A 22 -1.64 6.08 0.77
C LEU A 22 -0.94 5.59 2.04
N LEU A 23 0.30 5.13 1.92
CA LEU A 23 1.10 4.66 3.06
C LEU A 23 1.34 5.77 4.09
N ASP A 24 1.53 7.02 3.66
CA ASP A 24 1.65 8.17 4.55
C ASP A 24 0.35 8.40 5.35
N LYS A 25 -0.82 8.34 4.70
CA LYS A 25 -2.13 8.45 5.37
C LYS A 25 -2.37 7.34 6.39
N VAL A 26 -2.04 6.09 6.02
CA VAL A 26 -2.13 4.94 6.93
C VAL A 26 -1.18 5.13 8.11
N SER A 27 0.06 5.55 7.86
CA SER A 27 1.03 5.81 8.93
C SER A 27 0.65 6.97 9.84
N ARG A 28 -0.21 7.89 9.40
CA ARG A 28 -0.80 8.96 10.22
C ARG A 28 -2.03 8.50 11.00
N GLY A 29 -2.55 7.30 10.73
CA GLY A 29 -3.82 6.82 11.26
C GLY A 29 -5.04 7.50 10.65
N GLU A 30 -4.88 8.23 9.54
CA GLU A 30 -6.00 8.88 8.83
C GLU A 30 -6.79 7.88 7.97
N LEU A 31 -6.18 6.74 7.66
CA LEU A 31 -6.77 5.70 6.84
C LEU A 31 -6.51 4.36 7.50
N ASN A 32 -7.59 3.66 7.88
CA ASN A 32 -7.49 2.32 8.41
C ASN A 32 -7.67 1.31 7.27
N LEU A 33 -6.71 0.39 7.13
CA LEU A 33 -6.74 -0.66 6.10
C LEU A 33 -7.61 -1.86 6.50
N ALA A 34 -8.12 -1.88 7.74
CA ALA A 34 -8.99 -2.95 8.23
C ALA A 34 -10.29 -3.03 7.41
N GLY A 35 -10.63 -4.25 6.98
CA GLY A 35 -11.84 -4.54 6.21
C GLY A 35 -11.62 -4.94 4.75
N GLY A 36 -10.37 -5.10 4.31
CA GLY A 36 -10.07 -5.61 2.96
C GLY A 36 -10.35 -4.58 1.87
N THR A 37 -10.07 -3.31 2.15
CA THR A 37 -10.21 -2.23 1.16
C THR A 37 -9.26 -2.49 -0.01
N VAL A 38 -9.84 -2.71 -1.19
CA VAL A 38 -9.10 -2.80 -2.44
C VAL A 38 -8.86 -1.37 -2.94
N PHE A 39 -7.60 -0.97 -3.06
CA PHE A 39 -7.23 0.33 -3.62
C PHE A 39 -6.95 0.17 -5.11
N ASP A 40 -7.66 0.93 -5.92
CA ASP A 40 -7.36 1.04 -7.35
C ASP A 40 -6.37 2.19 -7.52
N PHE A 41 -5.13 1.86 -7.87
CA PHE A 41 -4.11 2.86 -8.20
C PHE A 41 -3.94 2.92 -9.72
N THR A 42 -3.56 4.09 -10.21
CA THR A 42 -3.27 4.29 -11.62
C THR A 42 -2.13 3.39 -12.05
N VAL A 43 -2.34 2.64 -13.14
CA VAL A 43 -1.27 1.82 -13.73
C VAL A 43 -0.45 2.68 -14.67
N VAL A 44 0.83 2.86 -14.31
CA VAL A 44 1.79 3.67 -15.08
C VAL A 44 2.94 2.81 -15.60
N LEU A 45 3.63 3.34 -16.61
CA LEU A 45 4.86 2.74 -17.08
C LEU A 45 5.94 2.96 -16.02
N ARG A 46 6.57 1.87 -15.54
CA ARG A 46 7.53 1.91 -14.40
C ARG A 46 6.88 2.30 -13.07
N GLY A 47 5.79 1.62 -12.74
CA GLY A 47 5.16 1.67 -11.41
C GLY A 47 5.64 0.55 -10.49
N TYR A 48 5.17 0.57 -9.24
CA TYR A 48 5.38 -0.52 -8.29
C TYR A 48 4.60 -1.78 -8.67
N ASP A 49 5.19 -2.93 -8.42
CA ASP A 49 4.55 -4.21 -8.67
C ASP A 49 3.24 -4.35 -7.89
N ARG A 50 2.16 -4.64 -8.63
CA ARG A 50 0.80 -4.64 -8.09
C ARG A 50 0.58 -5.74 -7.06
N GLU A 51 1.20 -6.90 -7.27
CA GLU A 51 1.09 -8.02 -6.34
C GLU A 51 1.83 -7.71 -5.04
N GLN A 52 3.02 -7.12 -5.11
CA GLN A 52 3.75 -6.71 -3.90
C GLN A 52 3.02 -5.63 -3.12
N VAL A 53 2.46 -4.62 -3.80
CA VAL A 53 1.68 -3.57 -3.13
C VAL A 53 0.46 -4.18 -2.45
N ASN A 54 -0.31 -5.03 -3.15
CA ASN A 54 -1.48 -5.68 -2.58
C ASN A 54 -1.14 -6.60 -1.39
N ALA A 55 -0.05 -7.38 -1.49
CA ALA A 55 0.42 -8.23 -0.40
C ALA A 55 0.86 -7.41 0.82
N TYR A 56 1.50 -6.26 0.61
CA TYR A 56 1.92 -5.37 1.69
C TYR A 56 0.73 -4.71 2.38
N LEU A 57 -0.24 -4.20 1.61
CA LEU A 57 -1.48 -3.63 2.14
C LEU A 57 -2.31 -4.68 2.89
N GLY A 58 -2.40 -5.92 2.38
CA GLY A 58 -3.05 -7.01 3.09
C GLY A 58 -2.37 -7.37 4.41
N ARG A 59 -1.04 -7.30 4.47
CA ARG A 59 -0.29 -7.52 5.72
C ARG A 59 -0.51 -6.38 6.72
N LEU A 60 -0.49 -5.12 6.26
CA LEU A 60 -0.81 -3.97 7.11
C LEU A 60 -2.25 -4.04 7.63
N ALA A 61 -3.22 -4.33 6.77
CA ALA A 61 -4.62 -4.54 7.17
C ALA A 61 -4.77 -5.64 8.23
N ALA A 62 -4.01 -6.73 8.11
CA ALA A 62 -4.00 -7.81 9.10
C ALA A 62 -3.35 -7.39 10.42
N LEU A 63 -2.33 -6.52 10.39
CA LEU A 63 -1.72 -5.94 11.59
C LEU A 63 -2.69 -4.96 12.26
N ASP A 64 -3.30 -4.03 11.52
CA ASP A 64 -4.34 -3.12 12.02
C ASP A 64 -5.54 -3.89 12.61
N ALA A 65 -5.98 -4.97 11.97
CA ALA A 65 -7.05 -5.82 12.48
C ALA A 65 -6.64 -6.59 13.76
N ALA A 66 -5.35 -6.88 13.93
CA ALA A 66 -4.82 -7.55 15.11
C ALA A 66 -4.56 -6.59 16.29
N ASP A 67 -4.26 -5.32 16.01
CA ASP A 67 -4.15 -4.26 17.02
C ASP A 67 -5.53 -3.79 17.55
N GLY A 68 -6.61 -4.10 16.81
CA GLY A 68 -8.00 -4.09 17.29
C GLY A 68 -8.63 -2.71 17.57
N PRO A 69 -9.98 -2.63 17.67
CA PRO A 69 -10.65 -1.52 18.35
C PRO A 69 -10.48 -1.58 19.87
#